data_AF-M6UE95-F1
#
_entry.id   AF-M6UE95-F1
#
_cell.length_a   1.000
_cell.length_b   1.000
_cell.length_c   1.000
_cell.angle_alpha   90.00
_cell.angle_beta   90.00
_cell.angle_gamma   90.00
#
_symmetry.space_group_name_H-M   'P 1'
#
loop_
_entity.id
_entity.type
_entity.pdbx_description
1 polymer ?
#
loop_
_entity_poly.entity_id
_entity_poly.type
_entity_poly.pdbx_seq_one_letter_code
_entity_poly.pdbx_strand_id
1 'polypeptide(L)'
;MLILVISLIGCKKSQEELAKELEIQKDKLISESINSVYQLGSNGFAFLIDPSNVRSFDSACLDFKPNEGFALVKFYKNAKTYKMQVKTKTLREYIFNYEGKEGIVQLNLWGEFPVREGTMDMLTAKAYMAIPSDPKLSGEIGRIDLAYGNESIAKARHGRFKTLEECEAQYAADEELSEILHKQDGACEGPGC
;
A
#
# COMPACT_ATOMS: atom_id res chain seq x y z
N MET A 1 -33.71 -7.38 -56.70
CA MET A 1 -33.25 -6.37 -55.73
C MET A 1 -32.56 -7.13 -54.61
N LEU A 2 -31.23 -7.00 -54.51
CA LEU A 2 -30.37 -7.82 -53.66
C LEU A 2 -30.56 -7.43 -52.19
N ILE A 3 -30.94 -8.39 -51.34
CA ILE A 3 -31.01 -8.21 -49.89
C ILE A 3 -29.57 -8.29 -49.37
N LEU A 4 -28.99 -7.14 -49.02
CA LEU A 4 -27.73 -7.06 -48.29
C LEU A 4 -28.00 -7.34 -46.81
N VAL A 5 -27.88 -8.60 -46.42
CA VAL A 5 -27.76 -9.00 -45.02
C VAL A 5 -26.34 -8.63 -44.58
N ILE A 6 -26.18 -7.45 -43.99
CA ILE A 6 -24.94 -7.07 -43.30
C ILE A 6 -24.89 -7.88 -42.02
N SER A 7 -24.18 -9.01 -42.06
CA SER A 7 -23.83 -9.75 -40.86
C SER A 7 -22.87 -8.88 -40.02
N LEU A 8 -23.40 -8.25 -38.97
CA LEU A 8 -22.61 -7.78 -37.84
C LEU A 8 -22.01 -8.99 -37.13
N ILE A 9 -20.95 -9.56 -37.68
CA ILE A 9 -20.11 -10.52 -36.98
C ILE A 9 -19.27 -9.71 -36.00
N GLY A 10 -19.87 -9.38 -34.85
CA GLY A 10 -19.10 -8.95 -33.69
C GLY A 10 -18.19 -10.11 -33.30
N CYS A 11 -16.90 -10.00 -33.59
CA CYS A 11 -15.91 -10.99 -33.19
C CYS A 11 -15.88 -11.02 -31.66
N LYS A 12 -16.55 -12.00 -31.06
CA LYS A 12 -16.57 -12.21 -29.61
C LYS A 12 -15.17 -12.64 -29.22
N LYS A 13 -14.44 -11.78 -28.50
CA LYS A 13 -13.10 -12.10 -27.98
C LYS A 13 -13.14 -13.42 -27.23
N SER A 14 -12.08 -14.20 -27.38
CA SER A 14 -11.88 -15.41 -26.60
C SER A 14 -11.73 -15.08 -25.11
N GLN A 15 -12.01 -16.05 -24.24
CA GLN A 15 -11.78 -15.89 -22.80
C GLN A 15 -10.31 -15.60 -22.48
N GLU A 16 -9.38 -16.14 -23.28
CA GLU A 16 -7.95 -15.89 -23.13
C GLU A 16 -7.58 -14.43 -23.45
N GLU A 17 -8.12 -13.87 -24.54
CA GLU A 17 -7.90 -12.47 -24.89
C GLU A 17 -8.46 -11.52 -23.82
N LEU A 18 -9.66 -11.82 -23.30
CA LEU A 18 -10.27 -11.04 -22.22
C LEU A 18 -9.44 -11.10 -20.93
N ALA A 19 -8.89 -12.27 -20.58
CA ALA A 19 -8.03 -12.42 -19.41
C ALA A 19 -6.72 -11.63 -19.57
N LYS A 20 -6.08 -11.68 -20.75
CA LYS A 20 -4.87 -10.89 -21.04
C LYS A 20 -5.12 -9.39 -20.97
N GLU A 21 -6.24 -8.93 -21.51
CA GLU A 21 -6.62 -7.52 -21.43
C GLU A 21 -6.85 -7.07 -19.99
N LEU A 22 -7.48 -7.92 -19.17
CA LEU A 22 -7.70 -7.63 -17.76
C LEU A 22 -6.38 -7.56 -16.98
N GLU A 23 -5.44 -8.47 -17.25
CA GLU A 23 -4.10 -8.40 -16.64
C GLU A 23 -3.35 -7.12 -17.03
N ILE A 24 -3.41 -6.70 -18.31
CA ILE A 24 -2.79 -5.44 -18.76
C ILE A 24 -3.40 -4.23 -18.04
N GLN A 25 -4.72 -4.20 -17.86
CA GLN A 25 -5.39 -3.14 -17.12
C GLN A 25 -4.98 -3.11 -15.65
N LYS A 26 -4.83 -4.29 -15.03
CA LYS A 26 -4.37 -4.42 -13.65
C LYS A 26 -2.94 -3.91 -13.49
N ASP A 27 -2.05 -4.30 -14.40
CA ASP A 27 -0.66 -3.89 -14.36
C ASP A 27 -0.51 -2.38 -14.56
N LYS A 28 -1.31 -1.79 -15.47
CA LYS A 28 -1.38 -0.34 -15.65
C LYS A 28 -1.84 0.37 -14.37
N LEU A 29 -2.93 -0.11 -13.76
CA LEU A 29 -3.44 0.44 -12.50
C LEU A 29 -2.37 0.39 -11.40
N ILE A 30 -1.65 -0.72 -11.26
CA ILE A 30 -0.57 -0.86 -10.27
C ILE A 30 0.52 0.18 -10.55
N SER A 31 0.98 0.28 -11.80
CA SER A 31 2.04 1.23 -12.18
C SER A 31 1.67 2.69 -11.92
N GLU A 32 0.41 3.05 -12.11
CA GLU A 32 -0.10 4.41 -11.89
C GLU A 32 -0.33 4.71 -10.40
N SER A 33 -0.77 3.71 -9.64
CA SER A 33 -1.14 3.89 -8.24
C SER A 33 0.02 3.79 -7.26
N ILE A 34 1.14 3.15 -7.64
CA ILE A 34 2.27 2.84 -6.74
C ILE A 34 3.09 4.07 -6.33
N ASN A 35 3.03 5.15 -7.11
CA ASN A 35 3.78 6.39 -6.85
C ASN A 35 2.95 7.30 -5.94
N SER A 36 3.00 7.04 -4.63
CA SER A 36 2.18 7.73 -3.65
C SER A 36 2.76 7.61 -2.23
N VAL A 37 2.09 8.24 -1.26
CA VAL A 37 2.44 8.12 0.15
C VAL A 37 1.52 7.12 0.84
N TYR A 38 2.06 6.21 1.63
CA TYR A 38 1.31 5.15 2.31
C TYR A 38 1.53 5.15 3.81
N GLN A 39 0.43 4.96 4.55
CA GLN A 39 0.47 4.61 5.97
C GLN A 39 0.65 3.09 6.08
N LEU A 40 1.83 2.64 6.52
CA LEU A 40 2.15 1.20 6.49
C LEU A 40 1.53 0.42 7.66
N GLY A 41 1.26 1.10 8.77
CA GLY A 41 0.79 0.47 10.01
C GLY A 41 1.85 -0.43 10.68
N SER A 42 3.11 -0.30 10.30
CA SER A 42 4.23 -1.04 10.88
C SER A 42 5.51 -0.23 10.85
N ASN A 43 6.49 -0.65 11.65
CA ASN A 43 7.84 -0.11 11.66
C ASN A 43 8.84 -0.97 10.86
N GLY A 44 8.37 -1.82 9.93
CA GLY A 44 9.19 -2.85 9.26
C GLY A 44 10.46 -2.33 8.57
N PHE A 45 10.45 -1.10 8.05
CA PHE A 45 11.66 -0.46 7.49
C PHE A 45 12.77 -0.21 8.51
N ALA A 46 12.46 -0.19 9.81
CA ALA A 46 13.45 -0.04 10.88
C ALA A 46 14.45 -1.21 10.90
N PHE A 47 14.03 -2.41 10.50
CA PHE A 47 14.92 -3.57 10.39
C PHE A 47 16.02 -3.39 9.33
N LEU A 48 15.75 -2.60 8.28
CA LEU A 48 16.76 -2.24 7.28
C LEU A 48 17.63 -1.07 7.75
N ILE A 49 17.01 -0.07 8.40
CA ILE A 49 17.69 1.18 8.81
C ILE A 49 18.59 0.94 10.02
N ASP A 50 18.02 0.53 11.15
CA ASP A 50 18.69 0.34 12.43
C ASP A 50 18.13 -0.89 13.17
N PRO A 51 18.57 -2.11 12.78
CA PRO A 51 18.06 -3.35 13.35
C PRO A 51 18.32 -3.49 14.85
N SER A 52 19.29 -2.75 15.41
CA SER A 52 19.59 -2.81 16.85
C SER A 52 18.60 -2.01 17.69
N ASN A 53 17.89 -1.03 17.09
CA ASN A 53 17.00 -0.13 17.80
C ASN A 53 15.56 -0.14 17.25
N VAL A 54 15.11 -1.21 16.60
CA VAL A 54 13.77 -1.30 15.99
C VAL A 54 12.64 -0.84 16.93
N ARG A 55 12.75 -1.14 18.23
CA ARG A 55 11.74 -0.77 19.25
C ARG A 55 11.63 0.74 19.49
N SER A 56 12.60 1.56 19.09
CA SER A 56 12.48 3.01 19.17
C SER A 56 11.73 3.62 17.99
N PHE A 57 11.33 2.81 17.01
CA PHE A 57 10.58 3.26 15.84
C PHE A 57 9.12 2.85 15.96
N ASP A 58 8.24 3.82 15.80
CA ASP A 58 6.81 3.60 15.66
C ASP A 58 6.46 3.25 14.21
N SER A 59 5.18 3.18 13.87
CA SER A 59 4.67 2.98 12.53
C SER A 59 5.18 4.04 11.55
N ALA A 60 5.29 3.66 10.27
CA ALA A 60 5.91 4.49 9.24
C ALA A 60 4.96 4.95 8.14
N CYS A 61 5.18 6.18 7.70
CA CYS A 61 4.75 6.69 6.41
C CYS A 61 5.84 6.42 5.36
N LEU A 62 5.43 5.95 4.18
CA LEU A 62 6.30 5.68 3.05
C LEU A 62 5.89 6.56 1.86
N ASP A 63 6.70 7.55 1.50
CA ASP A 63 6.62 8.21 0.20
C ASP A 63 7.35 7.34 -0.82
N PHE A 64 6.60 6.54 -1.56
CA PHE A 64 7.13 5.56 -2.49
C PHE A 64 7.14 6.13 -3.90
N LYS A 65 8.33 6.35 -4.46
CA LYS A 65 8.52 6.92 -5.80
C LYS A 65 9.46 6.06 -6.63
N PRO A 66 9.08 4.80 -6.91
CA PRO A 66 9.93 3.88 -7.66
C PRO A 66 10.27 4.41 -9.06
N ASN A 67 9.40 5.21 -9.68
CA ASN A 67 9.67 5.84 -10.98
C ASN A 67 10.77 6.90 -10.90
N GLU A 68 10.97 7.52 -9.74
CA GLU A 68 12.03 8.49 -9.47
C GLU A 68 13.27 7.82 -8.85
N GLY A 69 13.22 6.51 -8.61
CA GLY A 69 14.33 5.71 -8.08
C GLY A 69 14.59 5.93 -6.59
N PHE A 70 13.61 6.42 -5.82
CA PHE A 70 13.78 6.59 -4.37
C PHE A 70 12.49 6.34 -3.59
N ALA A 71 12.65 6.22 -2.27
CA ALA A 71 11.57 6.31 -1.31
C ALA A 71 12.01 7.13 -0.10
N LEU A 72 11.05 7.76 0.58
CA LEU A 72 11.27 8.38 1.88
C LEU A 72 10.46 7.61 2.92
N VAL A 73 11.11 7.22 4.00
CA VAL A 73 10.47 6.63 5.17
C VAL A 73 10.50 7.65 6.29
N LYS A 74 9.34 7.96 6.87
CA LYS A 74 9.23 8.78 8.06
C LYS A 74 8.45 8.01 9.11
N PHE A 75 9.10 7.77 10.25
CA PHE A 75 8.45 7.10 11.37
C PHE A 75 7.65 8.13 12.17
N TYR A 76 6.44 7.76 12.58
CA TYR A 76 5.59 8.61 13.39
C TYR A 76 6.32 9.03 14.67
N LYS A 77 6.16 10.31 15.06
CA LYS A 77 6.87 10.97 16.19
C LYS A 77 8.40 11.00 16.07
N ASN A 78 8.97 10.68 14.91
CA ASN A 78 10.40 10.80 14.64
C ASN A 78 10.68 12.00 13.72
N ALA A 79 11.59 12.88 14.14
CA ALA A 79 11.93 14.07 13.36
C ALA A 79 12.70 13.74 12.06
N LYS A 80 13.39 12.60 12.01
CA LYS A 80 14.25 12.24 10.88
C LYS A 80 13.46 11.54 9.78
N THR A 81 13.69 11.97 8.54
CA THR A 81 13.25 11.27 7.33
C THR A 81 14.42 10.48 6.73
N TYR A 82 14.16 9.24 6.38
CA TYR A 82 15.15 8.30 5.85
C TYR A 82 14.94 8.15 4.35
N LYS A 83 15.88 8.66 3.55
CA LYS A 83 15.84 8.52 2.09
C LYS A 83 16.54 7.23 1.68
N MET A 84 15.84 6.41 0.90
CA MET A 84 16.35 5.16 0.34
C MET A 84 16.43 5.25 -1.18
N GLN A 85 17.42 4.58 -1.76
CA GLN A 85 17.42 4.31 -3.20
C GLN A 85 16.48 3.15 -3.49
N VAL A 86 15.76 3.23 -4.59
CA VAL A 86 14.83 2.19 -5.04
C VAL A 86 15.19 1.80 -6.46
N LYS A 87 15.35 0.49 -6.68
CA LYS A 87 15.49 -0.11 -8.00
C LYS A 87 14.32 -1.04 -8.27
N THR A 88 13.55 -0.76 -9.32
CA THR A 88 12.49 -1.65 -9.79
C THR A 88 13.09 -2.90 -10.42
N LYS A 89 12.70 -4.09 -9.93
CA LYS A 89 13.08 -5.38 -10.52
C LYS A 89 11.93 -5.95 -11.35
N THR A 90 10.71 -5.87 -10.83
CA THR A 90 9.46 -6.13 -11.56
C THR A 90 8.39 -5.13 -11.10
N LEU A 91 7.21 -5.14 -11.72
CA LEU A 91 6.08 -4.32 -11.29
C LEU A 91 5.67 -4.53 -9.81
N ARG A 92 6.01 -5.70 -9.24
CA ARG A 92 5.66 -6.10 -7.88
C ARG A 92 6.88 -6.42 -7.02
N GLU A 93 8.09 -6.11 -7.49
CA GLU A 93 9.32 -6.39 -6.75
C GLU A 93 10.33 -5.26 -6.89
N TYR A 94 10.79 -4.74 -5.76
CA TYR A 94 11.63 -3.56 -5.66
C TYR A 94 12.79 -3.82 -4.73
N ILE A 95 13.97 -3.32 -5.07
CA ILE A 95 15.16 -3.38 -4.21
C ILE A 95 15.32 -2.01 -3.57
N PHE A 96 15.21 -1.96 -2.26
CA PHE A 96 15.51 -0.81 -1.43
C PHE A 96 16.96 -0.90 -0.96
N ASN A 97 17.70 0.20 -1.07
CA ASN A 97 19.03 0.33 -0.51
C ASN A 97 19.11 1.52 0.44
N TYR A 98 19.62 1.28 1.65
CA TYR A 98 19.90 2.29 2.65
C TYR A 98 21.30 2.08 3.22
N GLU A 99 22.19 3.04 2.98
CA GLU A 99 23.58 3.00 3.46
C GLU A 99 24.30 1.68 3.12
N GLY A 100 24.05 1.12 1.93
CA GLY A 100 24.66 -0.12 1.47
C GLY A 100 23.96 -1.41 1.93
N LYS A 101 22.95 -1.32 2.81
CA LYS A 101 22.11 -2.44 3.20
C LYS A 101 20.95 -2.60 2.22
N GLU A 102 20.70 -3.82 1.77
CA GLU A 102 19.62 -4.13 0.81
C GLU A 102 18.42 -4.79 1.47
N GLY A 103 17.23 -4.36 1.08
CA GLY A 103 15.96 -5.02 1.36
C GLY A 103 15.19 -5.21 0.06
N ILE A 104 14.70 -6.43 -0.19
CA ILE A 104 13.88 -6.75 -1.36
C ILE A 104 12.42 -6.72 -0.93
N VAL A 105 11.65 -5.78 -1.45
CA VAL A 105 10.22 -5.63 -1.18
C VAL A 105 9.40 -6.28 -2.28
N GLN A 106 8.59 -7.26 -1.91
CA GLN A 106 7.62 -7.93 -2.77
C GLN A 106 6.20 -7.48 -2.43
N LEU A 107 5.42 -7.17 -3.47
CA LEU A 107 4.04 -6.75 -3.36
C LEU A 107 3.11 -7.93 -3.71
N ASN A 108 2.48 -8.49 -2.68
CA ASN A 108 1.51 -9.57 -2.83
C ASN A 108 0.11 -8.97 -2.92
N LEU A 109 -0.48 -9.00 -4.13
CA LEU A 109 -1.80 -8.43 -4.38
C LEU A 109 -2.89 -9.15 -3.58
N TRP A 110 -3.84 -8.38 -3.08
CA TRP A 110 -5.00 -8.86 -2.35
C TRP A 110 -6.22 -7.98 -2.64
N GLY A 111 -7.40 -8.59 -2.67
CA GLY A 111 -8.66 -7.91 -2.99
C GLY A 111 -9.16 -8.20 -4.41
N GLU A 112 -10.05 -7.34 -4.89
CA GLU A 112 -10.84 -7.54 -6.10
C GLU A 112 -10.25 -6.77 -7.29
N PHE A 113 -10.33 -7.37 -8.49
CA PHE A 113 -10.05 -6.68 -9.74
C PHE A 113 -10.95 -7.22 -10.86
N PRO A 114 -11.60 -6.36 -11.68
CA PRO A 114 -11.52 -4.90 -11.66
C PRO A 114 -12.23 -4.30 -10.45
N VAL A 115 -11.68 -3.21 -9.91
CA VAL A 115 -12.32 -2.46 -8.82
C VAL A 115 -13.49 -1.68 -9.41
N ARG A 116 -14.71 -2.01 -9.00
CA ARG A 116 -15.94 -1.41 -9.55
C ARG A 116 -16.25 -0.09 -8.86
N GLU A 117 -16.57 0.93 -9.65
CA GLU A 117 -16.99 2.22 -9.12
C GLU A 117 -18.32 2.10 -8.37
N GLY A 118 -18.44 2.76 -7.22
CA GLY A 118 -19.62 2.75 -6.35
C GLY A 118 -19.75 1.52 -5.45
N THR A 119 -18.78 0.59 -5.47
CA THR A 119 -18.78 -0.60 -4.59
C THR A 119 -17.76 -0.47 -3.46
N MET A 120 -17.81 -1.40 -2.51
CA MET A 120 -16.80 -1.55 -1.45
C MET A 120 -15.57 -2.37 -1.92
N ASP A 121 -15.43 -2.61 -3.22
CA ASP A 121 -14.29 -3.33 -3.76
C ASP A 121 -13.01 -2.50 -3.58
N MET A 122 -11.89 -3.18 -3.41
CA MET A 122 -10.58 -2.55 -3.37
C MET A 122 -9.49 -3.51 -3.82
N LEU A 123 -8.39 -2.93 -4.28
CA LEU A 123 -7.17 -3.65 -4.58
C LEU A 123 -6.05 -3.06 -3.71
N THR A 124 -5.37 -3.91 -2.96
CA THR A 124 -4.23 -3.56 -2.11
C THR A 124 -3.10 -4.55 -2.34
N ALA A 125 -1.90 -4.21 -1.89
CA ALA A 125 -0.78 -5.13 -1.84
C ALA A 125 -0.24 -5.22 -0.43
N LYS A 126 -0.05 -6.44 0.06
CA LYS A 126 0.75 -6.67 1.26
C LYS A 126 2.22 -6.61 0.88
N ALA A 127 2.96 -5.70 1.49
CA ALA A 127 4.38 -5.54 1.25
C ALA A 127 5.16 -6.45 2.20
N TYR A 128 5.98 -7.34 1.64
CA TYR A 128 6.91 -8.17 2.40
C TYR A 128 8.33 -7.77 2.07
N MET A 129 9.15 -7.49 3.08
CA MET A 129 10.57 -7.21 2.91
C MET A 129 11.40 -8.45 3.26
N ALA A 130 12.20 -8.91 2.32
CA ALA A 130 13.30 -9.83 2.57
C ALA A 130 14.59 -9.05 2.78
N ILE A 131 15.35 -9.36 3.83
CA ILE A 131 16.68 -8.78 4.10
C ILE A 131 17.72 -9.87 3.83
N PRO A 132 18.39 -9.89 2.66
CA PRO A 132 19.25 -11.01 2.27
C PRO A 132 20.42 -11.28 3.23
N SER A 133 20.96 -10.22 3.83
CA SER A 133 22.08 -10.32 4.78
C SER A 133 21.68 -10.93 6.12
N ASP A 134 20.41 -10.80 6.50
CA ASP A 134 19.87 -11.40 7.72
C ASP A 134 18.38 -11.77 7.52
N PRO A 135 18.11 -12.97 6.97
CA PRO A 135 16.75 -13.40 6.66
C PRO A 135 15.80 -13.41 7.85
N LYS A 136 16.30 -13.48 9.09
CA LYS A 136 15.46 -13.47 10.31
C LYS A 136 14.77 -12.14 10.55
N LEU A 137 15.27 -11.07 9.94
CA LEU A 137 14.70 -9.72 10.03
C LEU A 137 13.64 -9.46 8.93
N SER A 138 13.36 -10.46 8.08
CA SER A 138 12.39 -10.36 6.99
C SER A 138 10.96 -10.49 7.49
N GLY A 139 10.02 -9.73 6.92
CA GLY A 139 8.64 -9.70 7.39
C GLY A 139 7.70 -8.84 6.56
N GLU A 140 6.40 -8.90 6.89
CA GLU A 140 5.42 -7.95 6.36
C GLU A 140 5.73 -6.55 6.91
N ILE A 141 5.84 -5.57 6.02
CA ILE A 141 6.18 -4.18 6.36
C ILE A 141 4.98 -3.24 6.24
N GLY A 142 3.80 -3.76 5.89
CA GLY A 142 2.57 -2.99 5.79
C GLY A 142 1.80 -3.25 4.50
N ARG A 143 0.86 -2.36 4.22
CA ARG A 143 -0.04 -2.45 3.07
C ARG A 143 0.13 -1.22 2.17
N ILE A 144 -0.09 -1.46 0.88
CA ILE A 144 -0.02 -0.47 -0.19
C ILE A 144 -1.37 -0.50 -0.89
N ASP A 145 -2.20 0.50 -0.62
CA ASP A 145 -3.54 0.57 -1.20
C ASP A 145 -3.48 1.12 -2.65
N LEU A 146 -3.90 0.32 -3.62
CA LEU A 146 -3.73 0.60 -5.05
C LEU A 146 -4.98 1.24 -5.65
N ALA A 147 -6.17 0.74 -5.29
CA ALA A 147 -7.43 1.26 -5.79
C ALA A 147 -8.60 1.03 -4.83
N TYR A 148 -9.57 1.92 -4.93
CA TYR A 148 -10.78 1.95 -4.12
C TYR A 148 -12.01 2.07 -5.04
N GLY A 149 -13.06 1.32 -4.75
CA GLY A 149 -14.32 1.38 -5.50
C GLY A 149 -15.11 2.65 -5.22
N ASN A 150 -14.90 3.31 -4.07
CA ASN A 150 -15.53 4.58 -3.74
C ASN A 150 -14.70 5.41 -2.74
N GLU A 151 -15.10 6.66 -2.52
CA GLU A 151 -14.42 7.57 -1.58
C GLU A 151 -14.60 7.15 -0.11
N SER A 152 -15.73 6.54 0.24
CA SER A 152 -16.03 6.08 1.60
C SER A 152 -15.05 5.00 2.07
N ILE A 153 -14.67 4.05 1.21
CA ILE A 153 -13.67 3.04 1.55
C ILE A 153 -12.26 3.64 1.59
N ALA A 154 -11.95 4.61 0.73
CA ALA A 154 -10.68 5.33 0.77
C ALA A 154 -10.52 6.08 2.12
N LYS A 155 -11.57 6.78 2.54
CA LYS A 155 -11.64 7.43 3.86
C LYS A 155 -11.58 6.42 4.99
N ALA A 156 -12.34 5.34 4.96
CA ALA A 156 -12.34 4.37 6.06
C ALA A 156 -10.99 3.65 6.25
N ARG A 157 -10.19 3.52 5.18
CA ARG A 157 -8.91 2.80 5.24
C ARG A 157 -7.71 3.64 5.64
N HIS A 158 -7.75 4.96 5.42
CA HIS A 158 -6.63 5.84 5.75
C HIS A 158 -5.29 5.33 5.16
N GLY A 159 -5.30 4.74 3.96
CA GLY A 159 -4.15 3.97 3.47
C GLY A 159 -3.18 4.71 2.54
N ARG A 160 -3.66 5.76 1.85
CA ARG A 160 -2.92 6.44 0.77
C ARG A 160 -3.13 7.95 0.78
N PHE A 161 -2.04 8.70 0.63
CA PHE A 161 -1.97 10.16 0.80
C PHE A 161 -1.12 10.80 -0.30
N LYS A 162 -1.16 12.13 -0.38
CA LYS A 162 -0.32 12.90 -1.31
C LYS A 162 1.01 13.30 -0.70
N THR A 163 1.07 13.45 0.63
CA THR A 163 2.24 13.96 1.35
C THR A 163 2.52 13.16 2.61
N LEU A 164 3.77 13.23 3.11
CA LEU A 164 4.13 12.60 4.39
C LEU A 164 3.41 13.27 5.55
N GLU A 165 3.19 14.58 5.46
CA GLU A 165 2.50 15.39 6.46
C GLU A 165 1.04 14.95 6.63
N GLU A 166 0.33 14.69 5.53
CA GLU A 166 -1.04 14.14 5.57
C GLU A 166 -1.07 12.76 6.24
N CYS A 167 -0.08 11.90 5.93
CA CYS A 167 0.03 10.58 6.54
C CYS A 167 0.34 10.65 8.04
N GLU A 168 1.23 11.54 8.47
CA GLU A 168 1.53 11.74 9.90
C GLU A 168 0.34 12.33 10.66
N ALA A 169 -0.38 13.28 10.05
CA ALA A 169 -1.60 13.83 10.63
C ALA A 169 -2.66 12.74 10.85
N GLN A 170 -2.72 11.76 9.95
CA GLN A 170 -3.63 10.63 10.11
C GLN A 170 -3.23 9.71 11.27
N TYR A 171 -1.94 9.40 11.43
CA TYR A 171 -1.47 8.67 12.62
C TYR A 171 -1.83 9.38 13.93
N ALA A 172 -1.70 10.71 13.96
CA ALA A 172 -2.08 11.50 15.13
C ALA A 172 -3.59 11.46 15.40
N ALA A 173 -4.42 11.54 14.35
CA ALA A 173 -5.87 11.43 14.47
C ALA A 173 -6.32 10.03 14.93
N ASP A 174 -5.68 8.97 14.43
CA ASP A 174 -5.94 7.59 14.83
C ASP A 174 -5.57 7.35 16.31
N GLU A 175 -4.44 7.92 16.76
CA GLU A 175 -4.02 7.88 18.17
C GLU A 175 -5.01 8.61 19.09
N GLU A 176 -5.41 9.84 18.73
CA GLU A 176 -6.39 10.62 19.51
C GLU A 176 -7.72 9.87 19.61
N LEU A 177 -8.21 9.30 18.50
CA LEU A 177 -9.43 8.51 18.49
C LEU A 177 -9.32 7.29 19.41
N SER A 178 -8.18 6.58 19.38
CA SER A 178 -7.93 5.44 20.25
C SER A 178 -7.96 5.83 21.73
N GLU A 179 -7.37 6.98 22.09
CA GLU A 179 -7.42 7.50 23.46
C GLU A 179 -8.84 7.85 23.91
N ILE A 180 -9.64 8.47 23.03
CA ILE A 180 -11.04 8.82 23.33
C ILE A 180 -11.86 7.55 23.58
N LEU A 181 -11.71 6.53 22.73
CA LEU A 181 -12.41 5.25 22.87
C LEU A 181 -12.02 4.54 24.18
N HIS A 182 -10.73 4.48 24.52
CA HIS A 182 -10.28 3.91 25.78
C HIS A 182 -10.86 4.62 27.02
N LYS A 183 -10.99 5.95 26.98
CA LYS A 183 -11.61 6.73 28.05
C LYS A 183 -13.11 6.46 28.18
N GLN A 184 -13.81 6.15 27.08
CA GLN A 184 -15.22 5.79 27.10
C GLN A 184 -15.45 4.38 27.65
N ASP A 185 -14.60 3.41 27.29
CA ASP A 185 -14.68 2.05 27.84
C ASP A 185 -14.38 2.03 29.35
N GLY A 186 -13.45 2.88 29.82
CA GLY A 186 -13.15 3.06 31.26
C GLY A 186 -14.23 3.83 32.05
N ALA A 187 -15.25 4.39 31.40
CA ALA A 187 -16.35 5.10 32.06
C ALA A 187 -17.55 4.18 32.40
N CYS A 188 -17.47 2.88 32.08
CA CYS A 188 -18.46 1.86 32.42
C CYS A 188 -18.17 1.14 33.75
N GLU A 189 -17.59 1.82 34.74
CA GLU A 189 -17.46 1.29 36.12
C GLU A 189 -18.52 1.93 37.03
N GLY A 190 -19.76 1.46 36.90
CA GLY A 190 -20.88 1.75 37.81
C GLY A 190 -21.58 0.46 38.23
N PRO A 191 -22.22 0.39 39.41
CA PRO A 191 -22.88 -0.82 39.87
C PRO A 191 -24.14 -1.04 39.01
N GLY A 192 -24.01 -1.83 37.95
CA GLY A 192 -25.07 -2.06 36.95
C GLY A 192 -24.61 -2.58 35.59
N CYS A 193 -23.31 -2.75 35.34
CA CYS A 193 -22.79 -3.65 34.31
C CYS A 193 -22.70 -5.09 34.83
#